data_AF-A0A3D9N5H7-F1
#
_entry.id   AF-A0A3D9N5H7-F1
#
_cell.length_a   1.000
_cell.length_b   1.000
_cell.length_c   1.000
_cell.angle_alpha   90.00
_cell.angle_beta   90.00
_cell.angle_gamma   90.00
#
_symmetry.space_group_name_H-M   'P 1'
#
loop_
_entity.id
_entity.type
_entity.pdbx_description
1 polymer ?
#
loop_
_entity_poly.entity_id
_entity_poly.type
_entity_poly.pdbx_seq_one_letter_code
_entity_poly.pdbx_strand_id
1 'polypeptide(L)'
;MKARMTNDMEDKTVRAKRSHFTTKGLLNSDYKRTVKSNFKRASKKSLFGIKQRVKSPRMCKTSHATSMVLKVSVFASVALVACV
;
A
#
# COMPACT_ATOMS: atom_id res chain seq x y z
N MET A 1 -27.75 14.18 59.55
CA MET A 1 -27.77 14.39 58.08
C MET A 1 -28.14 13.06 57.42
N LYS A 2 -29.26 13.03 56.70
CA LYS A 2 -29.96 11.82 56.24
C LYS A 2 -29.38 11.36 54.90
N ALA A 3 -28.86 10.14 54.84
CA ALA A 3 -28.37 9.52 53.61
C ALA A 3 -29.53 9.32 52.62
N ARG A 4 -29.37 9.83 51.39
CA ARG A 4 -30.24 9.49 50.26
C ARG A 4 -29.50 8.46 49.40
N MET A 5 -29.93 7.21 49.51
CA MET A 5 -29.72 6.19 48.49
C MET A 5 -30.53 6.61 47.25
N THR A 6 -29.86 6.92 46.14
CA THR A 6 -30.48 6.88 44.82
C THR A 6 -30.02 5.60 44.13
N ASN A 7 -30.97 4.70 43.97
CA ASN A 7 -30.86 3.59 43.05
C ASN A 7 -30.95 4.17 41.63
N ASP A 8 -29.81 4.48 41.03
CA ASP A 8 -29.72 4.74 39.60
C ASP A 8 -29.00 3.56 38.96
N MET A 9 -29.83 2.58 38.69
CA MET A 9 -29.64 1.51 37.72
C MET A 9 -29.42 2.12 36.34
N GLU A 10 -28.20 2.54 36.02
CA GLU A 10 -27.73 2.69 34.63
C GLU A 10 -26.26 2.23 34.56
N ASP A 11 -26.06 1.03 34.07
CA ASP A 11 -25.68 0.82 32.66
C ASP A 11 -24.31 1.43 32.34
N LYS A 12 -23.25 0.68 32.67
CA LYS A 12 -22.01 0.56 31.87
C LYS A 12 -21.04 -0.43 32.51
N THR A 13 -21.57 -1.51 33.06
CA THR A 13 -20.83 -2.76 33.09
C THR A 13 -20.47 -3.14 31.66
N VAL A 14 -19.19 -3.32 31.39
CA VAL A 14 -18.72 -4.23 30.35
C VAL A 14 -19.11 -3.80 28.92
N ARG A 15 -18.56 -2.67 28.44
CA ARG A 15 -18.22 -2.61 27.01
C ARG A 15 -16.87 -3.31 26.81
N ALA A 16 -16.85 -4.60 27.16
CA ALA A 16 -15.95 -5.53 26.52
C ALA A 16 -16.06 -5.24 25.02
N LYS A 17 -14.93 -4.94 24.38
CA LYS A 17 -14.84 -4.74 22.94
C LYS A 17 -15.60 -5.89 22.30
N ARG A 18 -16.84 -5.64 21.86
CA ARG A 18 -17.60 -6.59 21.06
C ARG A 18 -16.67 -6.93 19.92
N SER A 19 -16.17 -8.17 19.91
CA SER A 19 -15.51 -8.69 18.73
C SER A 19 -16.56 -8.51 17.63
N HIS A 20 -16.25 -7.62 16.69
CA HIS A 20 -17.11 -7.32 15.57
C HIS A 20 -17.00 -8.50 14.58
N PHE A 21 -17.20 -9.72 15.08
CA PHE A 21 -17.26 -10.93 14.29
C PHE A 21 -18.64 -10.94 13.66
N THR A 22 -18.80 -10.07 12.67
CA THR A 22 -19.99 -10.04 11.85
C THR A 22 -20.12 -11.39 11.17
N THR A 23 -21.34 -11.87 10.94
CA THR A 23 -21.64 -13.10 10.17
C THR A 23 -21.03 -13.06 8.75
N LYS A 24 -20.56 -11.89 8.30
CA LYS A 24 -19.72 -11.71 7.13
C LYS A 24 -18.28 -12.04 7.55
N GLY A 25 -17.80 -13.22 7.18
CA GLY A 25 -16.49 -13.73 7.59
C GLY A 25 -15.33 -12.74 7.40
N LEU A 26 -14.21 -13.00 8.09
CA LEU A 26 -13.03 -12.14 8.19
C LEU A 26 -12.55 -11.54 6.84
N LEU A 27 -12.73 -12.29 5.75
CA LEU A 27 -12.35 -11.90 4.39
C LEU A 27 -13.51 -11.28 3.61
N ASN A 28 -14.17 -10.26 4.18
CA ASN A 28 -15.22 -9.52 3.48
C ASN A 28 -14.65 -8.57 2.39
N SER A 29 -15.53 -8.04 1.52
CA SER A 29 -15.21 -7.04 0.51
C SER A 29 -14.46 -5.82 1.08
N ASP A 30 -14.82 -5.38 2.29
CA ASP A 30 -14.16 -4.25 2.97
C ASP A 30 -12.72 -4.59 3.36
N TYR A 31 -12.48 -5.81 3.83
CA TYR A 31 -11.13 -6.31 4.10
C TYR A 31 -10.31 -6.34 2.80
N LYS A 32 -10.87 -6.88 1.72
CA LYS A 32 -10.23 -6.90 0.39
C LYS A 32 -9.86 -5.49 -0.08
N ARG A 33 -10.74 -4.50 0.12
CA ARG A 33 -10.52 -3.11 -0.26
C ARG A 33 -9.38 -2.47 0.55
N THR A 34 -9.37 -2.73 1.85
CA THR A 34 -8.36 -2.24 2.78
C THR A 34 -6.99 -2.83 2.47
N VAL A 35 -6.89 -4.14 2.27
CA VAL A 35 -5.63 -4.79 1.88
C VAL A 35 -5.12 -4.26 0.54
N LYS A 36 -6.00 -4.11 -0.46
CA LYS A 36 -5.61 -3.57 -1.77
C LYS A 36 -5.10 -2.13 -1.69
N SER A 37 -5.71 -1.30 -0.83
CA SER A 37 -5.26 0.08 -0.58
C SER A 37 -3.88 0.10 0.09
N ASN A 38 -3.68 -0.71 1.14
CA ASN A 38 -2.39 -0.82 1.83
C ASN A 38 -1.30 -1.39 0.92
N PHE A 39 -1.62 -2.38 0.08
CA PHE A 39 -0.70 -2.93 -0.90
C PHE A 39 -0.27 -1.88 -1.95
N LYS A 40 -1.16 -0.97 -2.35
CA LYS A 40 -0.80 0.15 -3.25
C LYS A 40 0.02 1.23 -2.55
N ARG A 41 -0.23 1.45 -1.24
CA ARG A 41 0.45 2.46 -0.41
C ARG A 41 1.70 1.92 0.29
N ALA A 42 2.07 0.67 0.06
CA ALA A 42 3.18 0.00 0.72
C ALA A 42 4.46 0.85 0.61
N SER A 43 5.13 1.03 1.76
CA SER A 43 6.24 1.97 1.91
C SER A 43 7.32 1.72 0.88
N LYS A 44 7.74 2.79 0.20
CA LYS A 44 8.72 2.75 -0.87
C LYS A 44 10.11 2.25 -0.41
N LYS A 45 10.39 2.38 0.89
CA LYS A 45 11.68 2.03 1.52
C LYS A 45 11.68 0.61 2.11
N SER A 46 10.56 -0.10 2.10
CA SER A 46 10.47 -1.48 2.57
C SER A 46 10.92 -2.46 1.48
N LEU A 47 11.57 -3.57 1.88
CA LEU A 47 11.95 -4.67 1.00
C LEU A 47 10.76 -5.16 0.14
N PHE A 48 9.57 -5.21 0.73
CA PHE A 48 8.34 -5.59 0.04
C PHE A 48 7.94 -4.57 -1.03
N GLY A 49 8.00 -3.27 -0.70
CA GLY A 49 7.71 -2.19 -1.62
C GLY A 49 8.71 -2.13 -2.78
N ILE A 50 9.98 -2.44 -2.53
CA ILE A 50 11.03 -2.54 -3.55
C ILE A 50 10.74 -3.71 -4.48
N LYS A 51 10.52 -4.92 -3.94
CA LYS A 51 10.20 -6.12 -4.74
C LYS A 51 8.94 -5.92 -5.60
N GLN A 52 7.92 -5.28 -5.05
CA GLN A 52 6.69 -4.94 -5.77
C GLN A 52 6.95 -3.94 -6.91
N ARG A 53 7.84 -2.96 -6.72
CA ARG A 53 8.16 -1.96 -7.74
C ARG A 53 8.95 -2.56 -8.89
N VAL A 54 9.92 -3.43 -8.59
CA VAL A 54 10.72 -4.15 -9.60
C VAL A 54 9.83 -5.07 -10.43
N LYS A 55 8.84 -5.73 -9.80
CA LYS A 55 7.87 -6.59 -10.49
C LYS A 55 6.75 -5.82 -11.20
N SER A 56 6.71 -4.49 -11.09
CA SER A 56 5.65 -3.68 -11.70
C SER A 56 5.89 -3.51 -13.20
N PRO A 57 4.89 -3.79 -14.05
CA PRO A 57 5.03 -3.62 -15.50
C PRO A 57 5.28 -2.17 -15.92
N ARG A 58 4.98 -1.17 -15.06
CA ARG A 58 5.31 0.24 -15.35
C ARG A 58 6.81 0.50 -15.33
N MET A 59 7.57 -0.20 -14.48
CA MET A 59 9.03 -0.08 -14.45
C MET A 59 9.68 -0.69 -15.69
N CYS A 60 9.16 -1.83 -16.16
CA CYS A 60 9.64 -2.44 -17.40
C CYS A 60 9.41 -1.54 -18.62
N LYS A 61 8.28 -0.80 -18.68
CA LYS A 61 7.96 0.10 -19.79
C LYS A 61 8.92 1.28 -19.92
N THR A 62 9.36 1.86 -18.81
CA THR A 62 10.35 2.96 -18.84
C THR A 62 11.71 2.49 -19.35
N SER A 63 12.09 1.23 -19.12
CA SER A 63 13.36 0.69 -19.60
C SER A 63 13.47 0.63 -21.13
N HIS A 64 12.35 0.44 -21.84
CA HIS A 64 12.38 0.36 -23.31
C HIS A 64 12.77 1.71 -23.95
N ALA A 65 12.15 2.81 -23.53
CA ALA A 65 12.50 4.13 -24.04
C ALA A 65 13.95 4.51 -23.71
N THR A 66 14.38 4.30 -22.47
CA THR A 66 15.76 4.60 -22.05
C THR A 66 16.79 3.75 -22.79
N SER A 67 16.51 2.48 -23.04
CA SER A 67 17.43 1.61 -23.80
C SER A 67 17.55 2.00 -25.27
N MET A 68 16.47 2.47 -25.90
CA MET A 68 16.52 3.00 -27.26
C MET A 68 17.35 4.28 -27.32
N VAL A 69 17.10 5.24 -26.42
CA VAL A 69 17.87 6.49 -26.37
C VAL A 69 19.36 6.21 -26.14
N LEU A 70 19.68 5.28 -25.22
CA LEU A 70 21.06 4.89 -24.96
C LEU A 70 21.72 4.31 -26.21
N LYS A 71 21.06 3.38 -26.92
CA LYS A 71 21.59 2.81 -28.17
C LYS A 71 21.85 3.89 -29.23
N VAL A 72 20.87 4.76 -29.47
CA VAL A 72 21.01 5.83 -30.48
C VAL A 72 22.14 6.79 -30.09
N SER A 73 22.27 7.14 -28.82
CA SER A 73 23.36 8.02 -28.34
C SER A 73 24.75 7.42 -28.54
N VAL A 74 24.89 6.11 -28.36
CA VAL A 74 26.16 5.39 -28.59
C VAL A 74 26.51 5.40 -30.09
N PHE A 75 25.55 5.11 -30.96
CA PHE A 75 25.79 5.18 -32.41
C PHE A 75 26.16 6.59 -32.88
N ALA A 76 25.46 7.61 -32.40
CA ALA A 76 25.74 9.00 -32.75
C ALA A 76 27.14 9.46 -32.28
N SER A 77 27.54 9.09 -31.06
CA SER A 77 28.86 9.43 -30.54
C SER A 77 30.00 8.72 -31.28
N VAL A 78 29.83 7.44 -31.62
CA VAL A 78 30.82 6.71 -32.45
C VAL A 78 30.93 7.33 -33.84
N ALA A 79 29.79 7.67 -34.48
CA ALA A 79 29.80 8.32 -35.78
C ALA A 79 30.49 9.70 -35.75
N LEU A 80 30.26 10.50 -34.71
CA LEU A 80 30.93 11.79 -34.53
C LEU A 80 32.44 11.63 -34.36
N VAL A 81 32.90 10.66 -33.56
CA VAL A 81 34.33 10.39 -33.37
C VAL A 81 34.99 9.83 -34.63
N ALA A 82 34.27 9.04 -35.44
CA ALA A 82 34.79 8.50 -36.70
C ALA A 82 34.78 9.52 -37.85
N CYS A 83 33.93 10.56 -37.78
CA CYS A 83 33.86 11.63 -38.76
C CYS A 83 34.74 12.86 -38.43
N VAL A 84 35.31 12.91 -37.22
CA VAL A 84 36.35 13.87 -36.80
C VAL A 84 37.73 13.27 -37.08
#